data_AF-A0A3R6EXB8-F1
#
_entry.id   AF-A0A3R6EXB8-F1
#
_cell.length_a   1.000
_cell.length_b   1.000
_cell.length_c   1.000
_cell.angle_alpha   90.00
_cell.angle_beta   90.00
_cell.angle_gamma   90.00
#
_symmetry.space_group_name_H-M   'P 1'
#
loop_
_entity.id
_entity.type
_entity.pdbx_description
1 polymer ?
#
loop_
_entity_poly.entity_id
_entity_poly.type
_entity_poly.pdbx_seq_one_letter_code
_entity_poly.pdbx_strand_id
1 'polypeptide(L)'
;MFRFDFKDKGMIPPILGTDNADYLERLCPVLERERIHPSGVVRLRDAAFCEERGIVHLSSSAEHTALLENEDYRRLGHRFGMDGDVIRSGLAAFPTCMAVEYGGKVLLFDKTDGGDRMLDAFLSGLAERFFDGKRKPGSLRFYEVAPLDAAYRAKIGDGQTVSSDMVRYGICVACCDMAPTLRNFNRLRNLQRQPVPLTGEQERIVSSLVARPDNVRFPMI
;
A
#
# COMPACT_ATOMS: atom_id res chain seq x y z
N MET A 1 -11.01 -7.64 -4.46
CA MET A 1 -12.35 -7.25 -4.94
C MET A 1 -12.30 -5.78 -5.30
N PHE A 2 -12.79 -5.43 -6.49
CA PHE A 2 -12.90 -4.04 -6.95
C PHE A 2 -14.37 -3.67 -7.05
N ARG A 3 -14.72 -2.47 -6.60
CA ARG A 3 -16.00 -1.84 -6.85
C ARG A 3 -15.81 -0.82 -7.96
N PHE A 4 -16.67 -0.90 -8.98
CA PHE A 4 -16.77 0.09 -10.03
C PHE A 4 -18.20 0.62 -10.05
N ASP A 5 -18.36 1.94 -10.09
CA ASP A 5 -19.66 2.57 -10.19
C ASP A 5 -19.92 3.00 -11.65
N PHE A 6 -20.83 2.29 -12.32
CA PHE A 6 -21.26 2.57 -13.67
C PHE A 6 -22.49 3.49 -13.66
N LYS A 7 -22.45 4.59 -14.41
CA LYS A 7 -23.63 5.45 -14.62
C LYS A 7 -24.70 4.71 -15.45
N ASP A 8 -24.28 4.04 -16.50
CA ASP A 8 -25.10 3.16 -17.32
C ASP A 8 -24.72 1.70 -17.07
N LYS A 9 -25.63 0.94 -16.44
CA LYS A 9 -25.42 -0.47 -16.14
C LYS A 9 -25.41 -1.35 -17.39
N GLY A 10 -25.96 -0.88 -18.52
CA GLY A 10 -25.94 -1.59 -19.79
C GLY A 10 -24.54 -1.72 -20.39
N MET A 11 -23.58 -0.92 -19.91
CA MET A 11 -22.17 -0.99 -20.32
C MET A 11 -21.39 -2.12 -19.63
N ILE A 12 -21.94 -2.73 -18.58
CA ILE A 12 -21.28 -3.81 -17.85
C ILE A 12 -21.31 -5.06 -18.73
N PRO A 13 -20.16 -5.66 -19.09
CA PRO A 13 -20.15 -6.90 -19.85
C PRO A 13 -20.98 -7.98 -19.15
N PRO A 14 -21.78 -8.78 -19.87
CA PRO A 14 -22.57 -9.82 -19.25
C PRO A 14 -21.68 -10.92 -18.68
N ILE A 15 -22.10 -11.51 -17.56
CA ILE A 15 -21.51 -12.76 -17.06
C ILE A 15 -22.08 -13.90 -17.91
N LEU A 16 -21.21 -14.64 -18.59
CA LEU A 16 -21.60 -15.69 -19.52
C LEU A 16 -21.42 -17.05 -18.84
N GLY A 17 -22.51 -17.71 -18.47
CA GLY A 17 -22.46 -19.04 -17.85
C GLY A 17 -21.52 -19.09 -16.63
N THR A 18 -20.73 -20.15 -16.52
CA THR A 18 -19.83 -20.39 -15.38
C THR A 18 -18.38 -20.00 -15.63
N ASP A 19 -17.93 -19.93 -16.89
CA ASP A 19 -16.55 -19.57 -17.24
C ASP A 19 -16.49 -18.10 -17.67
N ASN A 20 -15.78 -17.30 -16.86
CA ASN A 20 -15.62 -15.86 -17.04
C ASN A 20 -14.16 -15.46 -16.73
N ALA A 21 -13.20 -16.34 -17.02
CA ALA A 21 -11.78 -16.05 -16.80
C ALA A 21 -11.31 -14.79 -17.56
N ASP A 22 -11.92 -14.51 -18.71
CA ASP A 22 -11.67 -13.35 -19.58
C ASP A 22 -12.44 -12.07 -19.16
N TYR A 23 -13.25 -12.12 -18.09
CA TYR A 23 -14.19 -11.04 -17.78
C TYR A 23 -13.49 -9.69 -17.54
N LEU A 24 -12.31 -9.71 -16.90
CA LEU A 24 -11.53 -8.49 -16.70
C LEU A 24 -11.06 -7.90 -18.04
N GLU A 25 -10.69 -8.73 -19.01
CA GLU A 25 -10.27 -8.29 -20.35
C GLU A 25 -11.45 -7.67 -21.13
N ARG A 26 -12.68 -8.18 -20.93
CA ARG A 26 -13.89 -7.55 -21.47
C ARG A 26 -14.27 -6.26 -20.76
N LEU A 27 -13.98 -6.15 -19.46
CA LEU A 27 -14.32 -4.99 -18.64
C LEU A 27 -13.37 -3.80 -18.86
N CYS A 28 -12.06 -4.04 -18.95
CA CYS A 28 -11.04 -2.98 -19.04
C CYS A 28 -11.29 -1.97 -20.17
N PRO A 29 -11.62 -2.37 -21.43
CA PRO A 29 -11.91 -1.41 -22.50
C PRO A 29 -13.09 -0.48 -22.19
N VAL A 30 -14.10 -0.96 -21.46
CA VAL A 30 -15.24 -0.14 -21.03
C VAL A 30 -14.80 0.84 -19.96
N LEU A 31 -14.03 0.39 -18.97
CA LEU A 31 -13.49 1.24 -17.91
C LEU A 31 -12.64 2.38 -18.47
N GLU A 32 -11.78 2.08 -19.45
CA GLU A 32 -10.94 3.07 -20.13
C GLU A 32 -11.77 4.08 -20.93
N ARG A 33 -12.69 3.60 -21.77
CA ARG A 33 -13.53 4.46 -22.61
C ARG A 33 -14.38 5.42 -21.78
N GLU A 34 -14.97 4.91 -20.70
CA GLU A 34 -15.84 5.68 -19.80
C GLU A 34 -15.06 6.40 -18.68
N ARG A 35 -13.73 6.25 -18.65
CA ARG A 35 -12.82 6.78 -17.60
C ARG A 35 -13.26 6.40 -16.18
N ILE A 36 -13.80 5.19 -16.02
CA ILE A 36 -14.25 4.65 -14.74
C ILE A 36 -13.04 4.06 -14.03
N HIS A 37 -12.80 4.55 -12.81
CA HIS A 37 -11.79 4.02 -11.91
C HIS A 37 -12.49 3.23 -10.79
N PRO A 38 -11.80 2.29 -10.12
CA PRO A 38 -12.39 1.65 -8.95
C PRO A 38 -12.76 2.72 -7.90
N SER A 39 -13.97 2.63 -7.37
CA SER A 39 -14.44 3.47 -6.26
C SER A 39 -14.17 2.84 -4.89
N GLY A 40 -13.73 1.59 -4.88
CA GLY A 40 -13.31 0.90 -3.66
C GLY A 40 -12.59 -0.41 -3.97
N VAL A 41 -11.62 -0.76 -3.13
CA VAL A 41 -10.85 -2.01 -3.25
C VAL A 41 -10.78 -2.68 -1.90
N VAL A 42 -11.12 -3.97 -1.85
CA VAL A 42 -11.08 -4.78 -0.62
C VAL A 42 -10.31 -6.06 -0.90
N ARG A 43 -9.36 -6.40 -0.03
CA ARG A 43 -8.71 -7.71 -0.05
C ARG A 43 -9.74 -8.78 0.31
N LEU A 44 -9.72 -9.94 -0.35
CA LEU A 44 -10.70 -10.99 -0.04
C LEU A 44 -10.61 -11.47 1.42
N ARG A 45 -9.39 -11.51 1.97
CA ARG A 45 -9.15 -11.73 3.40
C ARG A 45 -9.88 -10.72 4.29
N ASP A 46 -9.76 -9.43 3.98
CA ASP A 46 -10.40 -8.35 4.73
C ASP A 46 -11.91 -8.42 4.60
N ALA A 47 -12.41 -8.70 3.40
CA ALA A 47 -13.84 -8.86 3.13
C ALA A 47 -14.45 -10.04 3.90
N ALA A 48 -13.74 -11.17 3.98
CA ALA A 48 -14.19 -12.35 4.72
C ALA A 48 -14.27 -12.08 6.23
N PHE A 49 -13.25 -11.42 6.81
CA PHE A 49 -13.31 -11.01 8.21
C PHE A 49 -14.44 -10.01 8.47
N CYS A 50 -14.60 -9.01 7.60
CA CYS A 50 -15.65 -8.01 7.74
C CYS A 50 -17.04 -8.66 7.70
N GLU A 51 -17.26 -9.62 6.81
CA GLU A 51 -18.52 -10.37 6.73
C GLU A 51 -18.81 -11.14 8.03
N GLU A 52 -17.83 -11.89 8.56
CA GLU A 52 -18.00 -12.63 9.83
C GLU A 52 -18.30 -11.71 11.03
N ARG A 53 -17.87 -10.45 10.98
CA ARG A 53 -18.01 -9.49 12.08
C ARG A 53 -19.12 -8.46 11.85
N GLY A 54 -19.86 -8.56 10.75
CA GLY A 54 -20.90 -7.59 10.40
C GLY A 54 -20.36 -6.18 10.15
N ILE A 55 -19.09 -6.06 9.75
CA ILE A 55 -18.48 -4.79 9.37
C ILE A 55 -18.86 -4.51 7.91
N VAL A 56 -19.51 -3.37 7.67
CA VAL A 56 -19.91 -2.96 6.32
C VAL A 56 -18.66 -2.82 5.43
N HIS A 57 -18.64 -3.53 4.29
CA HIS A 57 -17.54 -3.43 3.33
C HIS A 57 -17.36 -1.98 2.85
N LEU A 58 -16.11 -1.59 2.60
CA LEU A 58 -15.74 -0.23 2.18
C LEU A 58 -16.03 0.89 3.20
N SER A 59 -16.47 0.55 4.42
CA SER A 59 -16.48 1.50 5.53
C SER A 59 -15.06 1.77 6.04
N SER A 60 -14.87 2.86 6.79
CA SER A 60 -13.59 3.17 7.44
C SER A 60 -13.11 2.06 8.37
N SER A 61 -14.04 1.32 9.00
CA SER A 61 -13.72 0.17 9.85
C SER A 61 -13.28 -1.07 9.07
N ALA A 62 -13.60 -1.14 7.77
CA ALA A 62 -13.17 -2.20 6.86
C ALA A 62 -11.86 -1.87 6.14
N GLU A 63 -11.28 -0.69 6.34
CA GLU A 63 -9.97 -0.34 5.77
C GLU A 63 -8.88 -1.25 6.32
N HIS A 64 -7.96 -1.67 5.45
CA HIS A 64 -6.89 -2.60 5.83
C HIS A 64 -6.08 -2.10 7.04
N THR A 65 -5.76 -0.80 7.10
CA THR A 65 -5.08 -0.17 8.23
C THR A 65 -5.88 -0.23 9.53
N ALA A 66 -7.21 -0.05 9.47
CA ALA A 66 -8.08 -0.19 10.64
C ALA A 66 -8.16 -1.64 11.12
N LEU A 67 -8.19 -2.60 10.18
CA LEU A 67 -8.17 -4.03 10.49
C LEU A 67 -6.84 -4.47 11.12
N LEU A 68 -5.70 -3.90 10.71
CA LEU A 68 -4.40 -4.19 11.34
C LEU A 68 -4.32 -3.74 12.81
N GLU A 69 -5.14 -2.77 13.23
CA GLU A 69 -5.27 -2.34 14.62
C GLU A 69 -6.28 -3.20 15.41
N ASN A 70 -7.13 -3.97 14.71
CA ASN A 70 -8.12 -4.84 15.33
C ASN A 70 -7.46 -6.13 15.86
N GLU A 71 -7.54 -6.35 17.18
CA GLU A 71 -6.92 -7.51 17.84
C GLU A 71 -7.46 -8.85 17.32
N ASP A 72 -8.77 -8.94 17.09
CA ASP A 72 -9.42 -10.14 16.56
C ASP A 72 -8.97 -10.44 15.14
N TYR A 73 -8.83 -9.41 14.29
CA TYR A 73 -8.32 -9.56 12.93
C TYR A 73 -6.88 -10.09 12.93
N ARG A 74 -6.02 -9.58 13.83
CA ARG A 74 -4.65 -10.06 13.99
C ARG A 74 -4.61 -11.51 14.48
N ARG A 75 -5.38 -11.81 15.55
CA ARG A 75 -5.44 -13.14 16.16
C ARG A 75 -5.98 -14.20 15.20
N LEU A 76 -7.02 -13.86 14.45
CA LEU A 76 -7.68 -14.76 13.51
C LEU A 76 -7.12 -14.67 12.10
N GLY A 77 -6.01 -13.96 11.90
CA GLY A 77 -5.41 -13.77 10.57
C GLY A 77 -5.19 -15.08 9.82
N HIS A 78 -4.78 -16.13 10.54
CA HIS A 78 -4.58 -17.47 10.01
C HIS A 78 -5.87 -18.11 9.47
N ARG A 79 -7.06 -17.76 9.99
CA ARG A 79 -8.36 -18.24 9.50
C ARG A 79 -8.77 -17.62 8.17
N PHE A 80 -8.09 -16.55 7.76
CA PHE A 80 -8.35 -15.84 6.51
C PHE A 80 -7.14 -15.88 5.55
N GLY A 81 -6.01 -16.49 5.95
CA GLY A 81 -4.90 -16.90 5.09
C GLY A 81 -3.47 -16.81 5.67
N MET A 82 -2.59 -17.61 5.04
CA MET A 82 -1.15 -17.86 5.27
C MET A 82 -0.79 -18.83 6.41
N ASP A 83 -1.49 -19.96 6.51
CA ASP A 83 -0.95 -21.29 6.87
C ASP A 83 -2.04 -22.37 6.71
N GLY A 84 -1.76 -23.38 5.90
CA GLY A 84 -2.51 -24.65 5.79
C GLY A 84 -3.87 -24.66 5.07
N ASP A 85 -4.77 -23.71 5.34
CA ASP A 85 -6.19 -23.98 5.05
C ASP A 85 -7.11 -22.75 4.93
N VAL A 86 -6.85 -21.79 4.02
CA VAL A 86 -7.84 -20.74 3.72
C VAL A 86 -7.72 -20.17 2.29
N ILE A 87 -8.85 -20.10 1.58
CA ILE A 87 -9.03 -19.67 0.17
C ILE A 87 -8.15 -20.48 -0.80
N ARG A 88 -8.39 -21.80 -0.82
CA ARG A 88 -7.62 -22.84 -1.54
C ARG A 88 -7.70 -22.83 -3.09
N SER A 89 -8.05 -21.73 -3.74
CA SER A 89 -8.20 -21.74 -5.22
C SER A 89 -7.47 -20.64 -5.98
N GLY A 90 -6.76 -19.74 -5.31
CA GLY A 90 -5.89 -18.76 -5.96
C GLY A 90 -4.44 -19.24 -5.95
N LEU A 91 -4.01 -19.98 -6.97
CA LEU A 91 -2.62 -20.47 -7.11
C LEU A 91 -1.59 -19.35 -7.32
N ALA A 92 -2.02 -18.10 -7.49
CA ALA A 92 -1.16 -16.94 -7.63
C ALA A 92 -1.62 -15.81 -6.70
N ALA A 93 -0.67 -15.16 -6.02
CA ALA A 93 -0.92 -13.89 -5.36
C ALA A 93 -1.46 -12.90 -6.40
N PHE A 94 -2.48 -12.13 -6.03
CA PHE A 94 -3.06 -11.13 -6.92
C PHE A 94 -1.95 -10.15 -7.36
N PRO A 95 -1.74 -9.90 -8.67
CA PRO A 95 -0.59 -9.16 -9.17
C PRO A 95 -0.74 -7.67 -8.83
N THR A 96 -0.17 -7.26 -7.69
CA THR A 96 -0.11 -5.87 -7.23
C THR A 96 1.30 -5.33 -7.36
N CYS A 97 1.44 -4.02 -7.57
CA CYS A 97 2.67 -3.27 -7.34
C CYS A 97 2.58 -2.48 -6.03
N MET A 98 3.74 -2.06 -5.51
CA MET A 98 3.82 -1.12 -4.41
C MET A 98 3.86 0.31 -4.98
N ALA A 99 2.91 1.15 -4.56
CA ALA A 99 2.92 2.57 -4.84
C ALA A 99 3.29 3.35 -3.58
N VAL A 100 4.25 4.26 -3.68
CA VAL A 100 4.73 5.07 -2.58
C VAL A 100 4.42 6.54 -2.86
N GLU A 101 3.58 7.14 -2.04
CA GLU A 101 3.26 8.56 -2.12
C GLU A 101 4.15 9.37 -1.16
N TYR A 102 4.92 10.29 -1.72
CA TYR A 102 5.80 11.18 -0.98
C TYR A 102 5.96 12.52 -1.69
N GLY A 103 5.63 13.62 -1.00
CA GLY A 103 5.82 14.97 -1.54
C GLY A 103 5.00 15.29 -2.79
N GLY A 104 3.77 14.75 -2.88
CA GLY A 104 2.88 14.93 -4.03
C GLY A 104 3.26 14.10 -5.25
N LYS A 105 4.28 13.25 -5.15
CA LYS A 105 4.65 12.27 -6.18
C LYS A 105 4.24 10.88 -5.73
N VAL A 106 3.86 10.05 -6.70
CA VAL A 106 3.64 8.62 -6.51
C VAL A 106 4.70 7.86 -7.30
N LEU A 107 5.46 7.01 -6.62
CA LEU A 107 6.47 6.14 -7.22
C LEU A 107 5.94 4.71 -7.23
N LEU A 108 6.15 3.96 -8.31
CA LEU A 108 5.83 2.54 -8.37
C LEU A 108 7.06 1.66 -8.23
N PHE A 109 6.87 0.52 -7.58
CA PHE A 109 7.83 -0.55 -7.48
C PHE A 109 7.08 -1.85 -7.72
N ASP A 110 7.57 -2.68 -8.64
CA ASP A 110 7.07 -4.03 -8.80
C ASP A 110 7.42 -4.89 -7.57
N LYS A 111 6.87 -6.11 -7.52
CA LYS A 111 7.15 -7.08 -6.44
C LYS A 111 8.22 -8.09 -6.86
N THR A 112 9.24 -7.63 -7.59
CA THR A 112 10.43 -8.42 -7.90
C THR A 112 11.58 -8.04 -6.97
N ASP A 113 12.62 -8.88 -6.91
CA ASP A 113 13.85 -8.53 -6.19
C ASP A 113 14.46 -7.18 -6.65
N GLY A 114 14.22 -6.80 -7.92
CA GLY A 114 14.66 -5.52 -8.48
C GLY A 114 13.89 -4.34 -7.87
N GLY A 115 12.56 -4.39 -7.94
CA GLY A 115 11.68 -3.39 -7.33
C GLY A 115 11.88 -3.27 -5.83
N ASP A 116 12.08 -4.40 -5.16
CA ASP A 116 12.34 -4.46 -3.72
C ASP A 116 13.66 -3.77 -3.34
N ARG A 117 14.75 -4.00 -4.09
CA ARG A 117 16.03 -3.30 -3.89
C ARG A 117 15.89 -1.80 -4.14
N MET A 118 15.13 -1.40 -5.15
CA MET A 118 14.94 0.01 -5.46
C MET A 118 14.09 0.72 -4.40
N LEU A 119 13.06 0.05 -3.88
CA LEU A 119 12.29 0.54 -2.74
C LEU A 119 13.17 0.70 -1.50
N ASP A 120 13.99 -0.30 -1.16
CA ASP A 120 14.91 -0.22 -0.03
C ASP A 120 15.93 0.92 -0.20
N ALA A 121 16.44 1.15 -1.41
CA ALA A 121 17.33 2.28 -1.72
C ALA A 121 16.61 3.63 -1.54
N PHE A 122 15.36 3.74 -1.99
CA PHE A 122 14.53 4.92 -1.77
C PHE A 122 14.32 5.21 -0.28
N LEU A 123 13.96 4.19 0.52
CA LEU A 123 13.77 4.31 1.97
C LEU A 123 15.07 4.68 2.69
N SER A 124 16.20 4.10 2.28
CA SER A 124 17.52 4.42 2.83
C SER A 124 17.87 5.89 2.60
N GLY A 125 17.63 6.41 1.38
CA GLY A 125 17.83 7.84 1.08
C GLY A 125 16.87 8.78 1.83
N LEU A 126 15.72 8.30 2.29
CA LEU A 126 14.84 9.07 3.20
C LEU A 126 15.35 9.02 4.65
N ALA A 127 15.80 7.86 5.11
CA ALA A 127 16.31 7.65 6.46
C ALA A 127 17.60 8.44 6.70
N GLU A 128 18.55 8.40 5.77
CA GLU A 128 19.81 9.18 5.82
C GLU A 128 19.55 10.66 6.08
N ARG A 129 18.57 11.23 5.38
CA ARG A 129 18.22 12.65 5.45
C ARG A 129 17.10 12.93 6.43
N PHE A 130 16.70 11.99 7.28
CA PHE A 130 15.46 12.09 8.07
C PHE A 130 15.46 13.27 9.04
N PHE A 131 16.63 13.63 9.59
CA PHE A 131 16.78 14.73 10.55
C PHE A 131 17.22 16.07 9.93
N ASP A 132 17.48 16.13 8.61
CA ASP A 132 17.82 17.39 7.92
C ASP A 132 16.77 18.49 8.18
N GLY A 133 17.21 19.72 8.42
CA GLY A 133 16.33 20.88 8.67
C GLY A 133 15.52 21.37 7.46
N LYS A 134 15.63 20.71 6.30
CA LYS A 134 14.87 21.05 5.09
C LYS A 134 13.40 20.69 5.29
N ARG A 135 12.49 21.55 4.79
CA ARG A 135 11.04 21.24 4.73
C ARG A 135 10.84 19.93 3.97
N LYS A 136 10.35 18.91 4.68
CA LYS A 136 9.97 17.60 4.14
C LYS A 136 8.45 17.49 4.02
N PRO A 137 7.95 16.64 3.11
CA PRO A 137 6.56 16.20 3.13
C PRO A 137 6.20 15.63 4.50
N GLY A 138 5.00 15.93 5.01
CA GLY A 138 4.57 15.51 6.34
C GLY A 138 4.24 14.03 6.46
N SER A 139 4.03 13.33 5.34
CA SER A 139 3.66 11.92 5.34
C SER A 139 4.30 11.15 4.19
N LEU A 140 4.61 9.89 4.47
CA LEU A 140 4.99 8.86 3.52
C LEU A 140 3.92 7.76 3.56
N ARG A 141 3.27 7.45 2.44
CA ARG A 141 2.19 6.46 2.38
C ARG A 141 2.51 5.36 1.38
N PHE A 142 2.14 4.14 1.73
CA PHE A 142 2.37 2.93 0.93
C PHE A 142 1.03 2.34 0.56
N TYR A 143 0.88 2.01 -0.71
CA TYR A 143 -0.33 1.43 -1.25
C TYR A 143 0.01 0.19 -2.04
N GLU A 144 -0.74 -0.88 -1.83
CA GLU A 144 -0.80 -1.94 -2.82
C GLU A 144 -1.79 -1.55 -3.90
N VAL A 145 -1.29 -1.39 -5.12
CA VAL A 145 -2.11 -1.00 -6.28
C VAL A 145 -2.18 -2.19 -7.22
N ALA A 146 -3.40 -2.44 -7.70
CA ALA A 146 -3.66 -3.40 -8.74
C ALA A 146 -3.59 -2.71 -10.11
N PRO A 147 -2.55 -2.96 -10.92
CA PRO A 147 -2.57 -2.59 -12.32
C PRO A 147 -3.60 -3.45 -13.07
N LEU A 148 -4.78 -2.87 -13.31
CA LEU A 148 -5.91 -3.56 -13.98
C LEU A 148 -5.65 -3.77 -15.48
N ASP A 149 -4.95 -2.83 -16.12
CA ASP A 149 -4.57 -2.93 -17.54
C ASP A 149 -3.32 -3.81 -17.72
N ALA A 150 -3.43 -4.82 -18.58
CA ALA A 150 -2.34 -5.73 -18.91
C ALA A 150 -1.19 -5.04 -19.65
N ALA A 151 -1.48 -4.06 -20.50
CA ALA A 151 -0.43 -3.30 -21.20
C ALA A 151 0.33 -2.41 -20.22
N TYR A 152 -0.38 -1.82 -19.25
CA TYR A 152 0.23 -1.10 -18.14
C TYR A 152 1.10 -2.02 -17.28
N ARG A 153 0.62 -3.23 -16.91
CA ARG A 153 1.41 -4.24 -16.17
C ARG A 153 2.76 -4.53 -16.82
N ALA A 154 2.78 -4.66 -18.14
CA ALA A 154 3.99 -4.96 -18.89
C ALA A 154 5.00 -3.79 -18.95
N LYS A 155 4.57 -2.57 -18.60
CA LYS A 155 5.36 -1.33 -18.72
C LYS A 155 5.73 -0.71 -17.37
N ILE A 156 5.39 -1.35 -16.25
CA ILE A 156 5.74 -0.83 -14.92
C ILE A 156 7.26 -0.81 -14.81
N GLY A 157 7.84 0.38 -14.70
CA GLY A 157 9.23 0.57 -14.35
C GLY A 157 9.37 0.90 -12.86
N ASP A 158 10.32 0.27 -12.18
CA ASP A 158 10.63 0.58 -10.79
C ASP A 158 11.11 2.03 -10.63
N GLY A 159 10.63 2.70 -9.59
CA GLY A 159 10.95 4.10 -9.29
C GLY A 159 10.31 5.11 -10.25
N GLN A 160 9.44 4.67 -11.16
CA GLN A 160 8.76 5.57 -12.09
C GLN A 160 7.73 6.44 -11.35
N THR A 161 7.73 7.74 -11.64
CA THR A 161 6.67 8.64 -11.18
C THR A 161 5.41 8.46 -12.01
N VAL A 162 4.28 8.28 -11.34
CA VAL A 162 2.96 8.03 -11.95
C VAL A 162 1.92 9.03 -11.45
N SER A 163 0.73 8.99 -12.08
CA SER A 163 -0.40 9.82 -11.64
C SER A 163 -0.80 9.50 -10.19
N SER A 164 -1.12 10.55 -9.42
CA SER A 164 -1.70 10.41 -8.08
C SER A 164 -3.04 9.68 -8.08
N ASP A 165 -3.71 9.58 -9.23
CA ASP A 165 -4.98 8.87 -9.32
C ASP A 165 -4.82 7.37 -9.04
N MET A 166 -3.61 6.81 -9.20
CA MET A 166 -3.33 5.40 -8.90
C MET A 166 -3.54 5.04 -7.43
N VAL A 167 -3.27 5.96 -6.51
CA VAL A 167 -3.43 5.66 -5.08
C VAL A 167 -4.88 5.78 -4.62
N ARG A 168 -5.78 6.35 -5.43
CA ARG A 168 -7.23 6.46 -5.10
C ARG A 168 -7.90 5.09 -4.96
N TYR A 169 -7.41 4.11 -5.70
CA TYR A 169 -7.87 2.73 -5.66
C TYR A 169 -6.81 1.77 -5.14
N GLY A 170 -5.76 2.30 -4.50
CA GLY A 170 -4.75 1.50 -3.80
C GLY A 170 -5.23 1.14 -2.39
N ILE A 171 -4.88 -0.05 -1.93
CA ILE A 171 -5.05 -0.42 -0.52
C ILE A 171 -3.90 0.19 0.26
N CYS A 172 -4.17 1.18 1.12
CA CYS A 172 -3.15 1.71 2.02
C CYS A 172 -2.68 0.61 2.97
N VAL A 173 -1.38 0.32 2.98
CA VAL A 173 -0.77 -0.71 3.83
C VAL A 173 0.09 -0.13 4.93
N ALA A 174 0.61 1.08 4.75
CA ALA A 174 1.36 1.78 5.77
C ALA A 174 1.27 3.30 5.56
N CYS A 175 1.24 4.03 6.67
CA CYS A 175 1.34 5.49 6.70
C CYS A 175 2.35 5.89 7.77
N CYS A 176 3.34 6.68 7.39
CA CYS A 176 4.37 7.20 8.28
C CYS A 176 4.29 8.72 8.33
N ASP A 177 4.16 9.25 9.53
CA ASP A 177 4.43 10.66 9.81
C ASP A 177 5.94 10.89 9.68
N MET A 178 6.32 11.91 8.93
CA MET A 178 7.71 12.24 8.63
C MET A 178 8.25 13.40 9.49
N ALA A 179 7.52 13.80 10.53
CA ALA A 179 8.04 14.72 11.54
C ALA A 179 9.30 14.12 12.21
N PRO A 180 10.37 14.93 12.44
CA PRO A 180 11.68 14.43 12.85
C PRO A 180 11.70 14.06 14.34
N THR A 181 11.04 12.96 14.68
CA THR A 181 10.99 12.39 16.03
C THR A 181 11.68 11.02 16.02
N LEU A 182 12.16 10.57 17.18
CA LEU A 182 12.76 9.24 17.30
C LEU A 182 11.76 8.14 16.93
N ARG A 183 10.51 8.28 17.37
CA ARG A 183 9.42 7.35 17.03
C ARG A 183 9.23 7.20 15.53
N ASN A 184 9.13 8.32 14.81
CA ASN A 184 8.89 8.31 13.37
C ASN A 184 10.10 7.81 12.59
N PHE A 185 11.32 8.14 13.04
CA PHE A 185 12.55 7.58 12.46
C PHE A 185 12.59 6.05 12.57
N ASN A 186 12.27 5.51 13.76
CA ASN A 186 12.22 4.07 13.98
C ASN A 186 11.12 3.40 13.14
N ARG A 187 9.96 4.04 13.00
CA ARG A 187 8.87 3.56 12.12
C ARG A 187 9.32 3.47 10.66
N LEU A 188 10.01 4.50 10.16
CA LEU A 188 10.57 4.50 8.80
C LEU A 188 11.58 3.37 8.61
N ARG A 189 12.49 3.17 9.58
CA ARG A 189 13.50 2.10 9.50
C ARG A 189 12.89 0.70 9.55
N ASN A 190 11.80 0.51 10.28
CA ASN A 190 11.08 -0.77 10.34
C ASN A 190 10.39 -1.14 9.00
N LEU A 191 10.31 -0.21 8.05
CA LEU A 191 9.82 -0.50 6.69
C LEU A 191 10.91 -1.05 5.78
N GLN A 192 12.19 -0.88 6.14
CA GLN A 192 13.31 -1.42 5.38
C GLN A 192 13.37 -2.94 5.61
N ARG A 193 13.58 -3.70 4.54
CA ARG A 193 13.66 -5.17 4.65
C ARG A 193 14.97 -5.62 5.28
N GLN A 194 16.02 -4.84 5.08
CA GLN A 194 17.34 -5.10 5.65
C GLN A 194 17.69 -4.02 6.68
N PRO A 195 18.24 -4.41 7.84
CA PRO A 195 18.77 -3.45 8.79
C PRO A 195 19.93 -2.65 8.18
N VAL A 196 19.74 -1.35 8.00
CA VAL A 196 20.81 -0.43 7.56
C VAL A 196 21.46 0.19 8.79
N PRO A 197 22.79 0.14 8.97
CA PRO A 197 23.48 0.79 10.09
C PRO A 197 23.20 2.29 10.16
N LEU A 198 23.27 2.87 11.36
CA LEU A 198 23.17 4.32 11.52
C LEU A 198 24.44 5.00 11.00
N THR A 199 24.30 6.19 10.43
CA THR A 199 25.44 7.07 10.18
C THR A 199 25.93 7.67 11.50
N GLY A 200 27.21 8.08 11.58
CA GLY A 200 27.75 8.69 12.81
C GLY A 200 27.06 10.00 13.23
N GLU A 201 26.32 10.66 12.33
CA GLU A 201 25.44 11.78 12.67
C GLU A 201 24.12 11.29 13.25
N GLN A 202 23.49 10.29 12.62
CA GLN A 202 22.27 9.67 13.14
C GLN A 202 22.49 9.07 14.52
N GLU A 203 23.62 8.41 14.78
CA GLU A 203 23.98 7.87 16.10
C GLU A 203 23.99 8.98 17.17
N ARG A 204 24.60 10.13 16.86
CA ARG A 204 24.63 11.29 17.77
C ARG A 204 23.23 11.84 18.03
N ILE A 205 22.42 11.99 16.98
CA ILE A 205 21.05 12.50 17.09
C ILE A 205 20.17 11.53 17.88
N VAL A 206 20.17 10.25 17.53
CA VAL A 206 19.42 9.19 18.22
C VAL A 206 19.83 9.13 19.69
N SER A 207 21.12 9.15 20.00
CA SER A 207 21.61 9.14 21.39
C SER A 207 21.10 10.34 22.19
N SER A 208 20.98 11.52 21.57
CA SER A 208 20.41 12.72 22.22
C SER A 208 18.89 12.64 22.44
N LEU A 209 18.19 11.86 21.60
CA LEU A 209 16.73 11.71 21.65
C LEU A 209 16.28 10.56 22.54
N VAL A 210 17.10 9.51 22.73
CA VAL A 210 16.77 8.34 23.57
C VAL A 210 16.51 8.72 25.03
N ALA A 211 17.13 9.79 25.52
CA ALA A 211 16.89 10.31 26.87
C ALA A 211 15.60 11.16 26.99
N ARG A 212 14.83 11.30 25.91
CA ARG A 212 13.63 12.14 25.82
C ARG A 212 12.42 11.27 25.45
N PRO A 213 11.18 11.72 25.70
CA PRO A 213 10.01 11.04 25.15
C PRO A 213 10.11 10.93 23.62
N ASP A 214 9.78 9.76 23.07
CA ASP A 214 10.04 9.44 21.65
C ASP A 214 9.33 10.36 20.63
N ASN A 215 8.31 11.10 21.06
CA ASN A 215 7.56 12.06 20.25
C ASN A 215 8.19 13.47 20.24
N VAL A 216 9.28 13.71 20.98
CA VAL A 216 9.97 15.00 20.98
C VAL A 216 10.57 15.26 19.59
N ARG A 217 10.24 16.42 19.02
CA ARG A 217 10.79 16.85 17.73
C ARG A 217 12.25 17.24 17.89
N PHE A 218 13.09 16.72 17.01
CA PHE A 218 14.44 17.22 16.81
C PHE A 218 14.37 18.63 16.22
N PRO A 219 15.08 19.61 16.79
CA PRO A 219 15.09 20.96 16.25
C PRO A 219 15.72 20.93 14.85
N MET A 220 14.95 21.40 13.86
CA MET A 220 15.45 21.63 12.50
C MET A 220 16.39 22.83 12.56
N ILE A 221 17.71 22.60 12.51
CA ILE A 221 18.72 23.64 12.35
C ILE A 221 18.86 23.95 10.86
#